data_AF-A0A6J4PI17-F1
#
_entry.id   AF-A0A6J4PI17-F1
#
_cell.length_a   1.000
_cell.length_b   1.000
_cell.length_c   1.000
_cell.angle_alpha   90.00
_cell.angle_beta   90.00
_cell.angle_gamma   90.00
#
_symmetry.space_group_name_H-M   'P 1'
#
loop_
_entity.id
_entity.type
_entity.pdbx_description
1 polymer ?
#
loop_
_entity_poly.entity_id
_entity_poly.type
_entity_poly.pdbx_seq_one_letter_code
_entity_poly.pdbx_strand_id
1 'polypeptide(L)'
;MKALLYGAPAALVLFESLNWAHMRLYSRMVNDASPRQVRWSAGALLRYRSAGDPPGVPVCLLHGQRDLLIPPKNVRPDFIVPRGRHLIALARPEEVNGYLLGKMGLASGGRADDRRKVV
;
A
#
# COMPACT_ATOMS: atom_id res chain seq x y z
N MET A 1 19.84 25.85 -9.33
CA MET A 1 19.80 25.11 -8.05
C MET A 1 18.82 23.94 -8.20
N LYS A 2 19.31 22.76 -8.57
CA LYS A 2 18.50 21.56 -8.88
C LYS A 2 18.59 20.57 -7.73
N ALA A 3 17.42 20.08 -7.30
CA ALA A 3 17.18 18.80 -6.62
C ALA A 3 18.04 18.48 -5.37
N LEU A 4 17.68 19.03 -4.22
CA LEU A 4 18.19 18.55 -2.92
C LEU A 4 17.11 18.32 -1.84
N LEU A 5 15.83 18.28 -2.23
CA LEU A 5 14.70 18.11 -1.28
C LEU A 5 13.78 16.93 -1.59
N TYR A 6 14.30 15.89 -2.25
CA TYR A 6 13.67 14.57 -2.26
C TYR A 6 14.42 13.69 -1.28
N GLY A 7 13.83 13.46 -0.11
CA GLY A 7 14.37 12.56 0.90
C GLY A 7 14.85 11.27 0.23
N ALA A 8 16.13 10.97 0.43
CA ALA A 8 16.85 9.98 -0.35
C ALA A 8 16.06 8.65 -0.42
N PRO A 9 15.79 8.12 -1.63
CA PRO A 9 15.18 6.80 -1.82
C PRO A 9 15.87 5.73 -0.95
N ALA A 10 17.18 5.88 -0.73
CA ALA A 10 18.03 5.04 0.11
C ALA A 10 17.51 4.81 1.54
N ALA A 11 16.91 5.82 2.18
CA ALA A 11 16.36 5.64 3.53
C ALA A 11 15.17 4.67 3.50
N LEU A 12 14.27 4.81 2.53
CA LEU A 12 13.15 3.88 2.31
C LEU A 12 13.64 2.48 1.87
N VAL A 13 14.74 2.37 1.11
CA VAL A 13 15.33 1.07 0.73
C VAL A 13 15.75 0.24 1.95
N LEU A 14 16.46 0.86 2.89
CA LEU A 14 16.97 0.17 4.10
C LEU A 14 15.83 -0.28 5.03
N PHE A 15 14.70 0.41 4.99
CA PHE A 15 13.55 0.10 5.84
C PHE A 15 12.51 -0.82 5.21
N GLU A 16 12.66 -1.29 3.96
CA GLU A 16 11.57 -2.00 3.25
C GLU A 16 11.94 -3.41 2.75
N SER A 17 13.19 -3.87 2.95
CA SER A 17 13.64 -5.22 2.55
C SER A 17 13.36 -5.56 1.08
N LEU A 18 13.56 -4.58 0.19
CA LEU A 18 13.22 -4.68 -1.22
C LEU A 18 14.35 -5.33 -2.03
N ASN A 19 14.00 -6.23 -2.95
CA ASN A 19 14.96 -6.81 -3.89
C ASN A 19 15.20 -5.85 -5.08
N TRP A 20 16.12 -6.22 -5.97
CA TRP A 20 16.47 -5.40 -7.14
C TRP A 20 15.30 -5.08 -8.08
N ALA A 21 14.39 -6.03 -8.28
CA ALA A 21 13.21 -5.80 -9.12
C ALA A 21 12.26 -4.79 -8.47
N HIS A 22 12.00 -4.92 -7.16
CA HIS A 22 11.22 -3.96 -6.40
C HIS A 22 11.86 -2.57 -6.42
N MET A 23 13.18 -2.49 -6.25
CA MET A 23 13.94 -1.25 -6.31
C MET A 23 13.84 -0.54 -7.65
N ARG A 24 13.96 -1.29 -8.74
CA ARG A 24 13.84 -0.76 -10.10
C ARG A 24 12.42 -0.26 -10.38
N LEU A 25 11.39 -0.94 -9.86
CA LEU A 25 10.01 -0.51 -10.01
C LEU A 25 9.73 0.75 -9.17
N TYR A 26 10.11 0.73 -7.89
CA TYR A 26 9.95 1.88 -6.99
C TYR A 26 10.63 3.14 -7.54
N SER A 27 11.86 3.01 -8.04
CA SER A 27 12.59 4.14 -8.64
C SER A 27 11.86 4.72 -9.86
N ARG A 28 11.24 3.87 -10.69
CA ARG A 28 10.41 4.33 -11.81
C ARG A 28 9.18 5.07 -11.32
N MET A 29 8.44 4.51 -10.36
CA MET A 29 7.26 5.16 -9.78
C MET A 29 7.58 6.54 -9.19
N VAL A 30 8.71 6.68 -8.49
CA VAL A 30 9.15 7.97 -7.92
C VAL A 30 9.52 8.97 -9.01
N ASN A 31 10.21 8.53 -10.08
CA ASN A 31 10.61 9.39 -11.19
C ASN A 31 9.41 9.84 -12.05
N ASP A 32 8.39 8.99 -12.17
CA ASP A 32 7.16 9.30 -12.90
C ASP A 32 6.19 10.17 -12.07
N ALA A 33 6.36 10.21 -10.74
CA ALA A 33 5.53 11.01 -9.86
C ALA A 33 5.83 12.50 -9.96
N SER A 34 4.76 13.31 -10.06
CA SER A 34 4.91 14.77 -10.04
C SER A 34 5.50 15.26 -8.70
N PRO A 35 6.50 16.16 -8.72
CA PRO A 35 6.98 16.87 -7.52
C PRO A 35 5.88 17.43 -6.63
N ARG A 36 4.88 18.03 -7.26
CA ARG A 36 3.75 18.66 -6.59
C ARG A 36 2.90 17.62 -5.86
N GLN A 37 2.67 16.47 -6.49
CA GLN A 37 1.93 15.36 -5.90
C GLN A 37 2.68 14.77 -4.71
N VAL A 38 3.99 14.51 -4.83
CA VAL A 38 4.81 13.98 -3.73
C VAL A 38 4.77 14.92 -2.51
N ARG A 39 4.96 16.23 -2.74
CA ARG A 39 4.89 17.23 -1.66
C ARG A 39 3.51 17.29 -1.01
N TRP A 40 2.45 17.25 -1.82
CA TRP A 40 1.09 17.23 -1.30
C TRP A 40 0.82 15.98 -0.46
N SER A 41 1.18 14.79 -0.95
CA SER A 41 0.96 13.52 -0.26
C SER A 41 1.69 13.46 1.09
N ALA A 42 2.93 13.95 1.15
CA ALA A 42 3.67 14.03 2.41
C ALA A 42 2.98 14.95 3.44
N GLY A 43 2.44 16.09 2.98
CA GLY A 43 1.65 16.98 3.83
C GLY A 43 0.32 16.37 4.27
N ALA A 44 -0.36 15.66 3.36
CA ALA A 44 -1.61 14.98 3.64
C ALA A 44 -1.40 13.88 4.70
N LEU A 45 -0.36 13.06 4.59
CA LEU A 45 -0.06 11.99 5.55
C LEU A 45 0.01 12.50 7.00
N LEU A 46 0.61 13.66 7.23
CA LEU A 46 0.77 14.23 8.57
C LEU A 46 -0.49 14.91 9.11
N ARG A 47 -1.35 15.40 8.21
CA ARG A 47 -2.47 16.30 8.57
C ARG A 47 -3.84 15.68 8.36
N TYR A 48 -3.92 14.55 7.66
CA TYR A 48 -5.19 13.90 7.38
C TYR A 48 -5.89 13.51 8.68
N ARG A 49 -7.20 13.73 8.71
CA ARG A 49 -8.11 13.37 9.79
C ARG A 49 -9.30 12.70 9.12
N SER A 50 -9.51 11.42 9.46
CA SER A 50 -10.69 10.70 8.99
C SER A 50 -11.93 11.23 9.73
N ALA A 51 -13.05 11.34 9.01
CA ALA A 51 -14.36 11.61 9.60
C ALA A 51 -15.06 10.32 10.07
N GLY A 52 -14.35 9.19 10.05
CA GLY A 52 -14.91 7.85 10.19
C GLY A 52 -15.08 7.16 8.84
N ASP A 53 -15.50 5.90 8.88
CA ASP A 53 -15.73 5.12 7.67
C ASP A 53 -17.03 5.58 6.96
N PRO A 54 -17.04 5.62 5.62
CA PRO A 54 -18.23 5.95 4.86
C PRO A 54 -19.37 4.94 5.14
N PRO A 55 -20.62 5.42 5.32
CA PRO A 55 -21.76 4.55 5.62
C PRO A 55 -22.07 3.62 4.43
N GLY A 56 -22.36 2.35 4.74
CA GLY A 56 -22.74 1.35 3.73
C GLY A 56 -21.59 0.84 2.86
N VAL A 57 -20.35 1.28 3.11
CA VAL A 57 -19.18 0.82 2.36
C VAL A 57 -18.25 0.05 3.31
N PRO A 58 -18.00 -1.24 3.08
CA PRO A 58 -17.04 -1.99 3.87
C PRO A 58 -15.62 -1.41 3.68
N VAL A 59 -15.04 -0.91 4.77
CA VAL A 59 -13.64 -0.48 4.82
C VAL A 59 -12.81 -1.60 5.45
N CYS A 60 -11.63 -1.85 4.89
CA CYS A 60 -10.66 -2.75 5.52
C CYS A 60 -9.25 -2.15 5.48
N LEU A 61 -8.57 -2.19 6.62
CA LEU A 61 -7.21 -1.74 6.80
C LEU A 61 -6.26 -2.94 6.77
N LEU A 62 -5.51 -3.05 5.67
CA LEU A 62 -4.38 -3.97 5.56
C LEU A 62 -3.12 -3.23 6.04
N HIS A 63 -2.32 -3.88 6.88
CA HIS A 63 -1.11 -3.25 7.43
C HIS A 63 0.07 -4.22 7.53
N GLY A 64 1.29 -3.73 7.31
CA GLY A 64 2.49 -4.55 7.41
C GLY A 64 2.89 -4.81 8.86
N GLN A 65 3.13 -6.07 9.23
CA GLN A 65 3.53 -6.45 10.60
C GLN A 65 4.79 -5.73 11.12
N ARG A 66 5.70 -5.33 10.22
CA ARG A 66 7.02 -4.74 10.50
C ARG A 66 7.15 -3.35 9.87
N ASP A 67 6.03 -2.68 9.61
CA ASP A 67 6.04 -1.30 9.12
C ASP A 67 6.75 -0.40 10.14
N LEU A 68 7.78 0.31 9.68
CA LEU A 68 8.55 1.27 10.48
C LEU A 68 8.12 2.72 10.26
N LEU A 69 7.45 3.01 9.14
CA LEU A 69 6.95 4.35 8.85
C LEU A 69 5.68 4.61 9.66
N ILE A 70 4.80 3.62 9.74
CA ILE A 70 3.58 3.65 10.55
C ILE A 70 3.55 2.35 11.38
N PRO A 71 4.10 2.37 12.61
CA PRO A 71 4.14 1.17 13.45
C PRO A 71 2.74 0.56 13.68
N PRO A 72 2.57 -0.78 13.59
CA PRO A 72 1.26 -1.43 13.76
C PRO A 72 0.55 -1.10 15.07
N LYS A 73 1.30 -0.83 16.14
CA LYS A 73 0.76 -0.40 17.44
C LYS A 73 0.00 0.94 17.41
N ASN A 74 0.20 1.74 16.35
CA ASN A 74 -0.45 3.04 16.15
C ASN A 74 -1.73 2.94 15.32
N VAL A 75 -2.09 1.74 14.84
CA VAL A 75 -3.26 1.50 13.99
C VAL A 75 -4.04 0.28 14.48
N ARG A 76 -5.25 0.09 13.96
CA ARG A 76 -6.10 -1.08 14.24
C ARG A 76 -6.42 -1.80 12.94
N PRO A 77 -5.53 -2.66 12.44
CA PRO A 77 -5.70 -3.31 11.14
C PRO A 77 -6.64 -4.50 11.21
N ASP A 78 -7.49 -4.64 10.20
CA ASP A 78 -8.32 -5.82 9.99
C ASP A 78 -7.49 -7.02 9.53
N PHE A 79 -6.37 -6.74 8.85
CA PHE A 79 -5.44 -7.76 8.40
C PHE A 79 -4.00 -7.29 8.52
N ILE A 80 -3.20 -8.11 9.22
CA ILE A 80 -1.76 -7.93 9.30
C ILE A 80 -1.10 -8.80 8.24
N VAL A 81 -0.36 -8.18 7.31
CA VAL A 81 0.47 -8.89 6.34
C VAL A 81 1.73 -9.42 7.05
N PRO A 82 1.89 -10.75 7.19
CA PRO A 82 3.00 -11.33 7.94
C PRO A 82 4.34 -10.92 7.36
N ARG A 83 5.28 -10.50 8.23
CA ARG A 83 6.61 -9.98 7.86
C ARG A 83 6.59 -8.79 6.89
N GLY A 84 5.41 -8.26 6.53
CA GLY A 84 5.25 -7.11 5.62
C GLY A 84 5.74 -5.82 6.27
N ARG A 85 6.31 -4.92 5.47
CA ARG A 85 6.82 -3.61 5.92
C ARG A 85 5.87 -2.52 5.42
N HIS A 86 6.30 -1.32 5.07
CA HIS A 86 5.36 -0.29 4.63
C HIS A 86 4.78 -0.56 3.23
N LEU A 87 5.64 -0.98 2.29
CA LEU A 87 5.27 -1.18 0.88
C LEU A 87 4.71 -2.60 0.64
N ILE A 88 3.72 -3.02 1.43
CA ILE A 88 3.12 -4.37 1.36
C ILE A 88 2.57 -4.71 -0.03
N ALA A 89 1.99 -3.75 -0.75
CA ALA A 89 1.46 -3.98 -2.09
C ALA A 89 2.55 -4.30 -3.12
N LEU A 90 3.78 -3.82 -2.89
CA LEU A 90 4.93 -4.09 -3.75
C LEU A 90 5.65 -5.37 -3.33
N ALA A 91 5.90 -5.53 -2.03
CA ALA A 91 6.78 -6.58 -1.51
C ALA A 91 6.07 -7.89 -1.16
N ARG A 92 4.74 -7.86 -0.97
CA ARG A 92 3.89 -8.99 -0.55
C ARG A 92 2.58 -9.03 -1.37
N PRO A 93 2.67 -8.99 -2.72
CA PRO A 93 1.49 -8.88 -3.56
C PRO A 93 0.57 -10.10 -3.44
N GLU A 94 1.10 -11.30 -3.19
CA GLU A 94 0.31 -12.52 -3.05
C GLU A 94 -0.61 -12.46 -1.82
N GLU A 95 -0.07 -12.08 -0.66
CA GLU A 95 -0.86 -11.96 0.58
C GLU A 95 -1.89 -10.82 0.49
N VAL A 96 -1.50 -9.68 -0.08
CA VAL A 96 -2.41 -8.53 -0.26
C VAL A 96 -3.53 -8.89 -1.22
N ASN A 97 -3.21 -9.42 -2.40
CA ASN A 97 -4.20 -9.75 -3.42
C ASN A 97 -5.10 -10.92 -2.97
N GLY A 98 -4.56 -11.91 -2.26
CA GLY A 98 -5.36 -12.99 -1.69
C GLY A 98 -6.42 -12.48 -0.72
N TYR A 99 -6.06 -11.56 0.18
CA TYR A 99 -7.02 -10.93 1.09
C TYR A 99 -8.07 -10.08 0.34
N LEU A 100 -7.63 -9.26 -0.62
CA LEU A 100 -8.53 -8.43 -1.43
C LEU A 100 -9.51 -9.27 -2.23
N LEU A 101 -9.06 -10.35 -2.89
CA LEU A 101 -9.93 -11.26 -3.63
C LEU A 101 -10.97 -11.92 -2.71
N GLY A 102 -10.58 -12.31 -1.49
CA GLY A 102 -11.52 -12.82 -0.50
C GLY A 102 -12.59 -11.79 -0.12
N LYS A 103 -12.19 -10.54 0.16
CA LYS A 103 -13.14 -9.47 0.51
C LYS A 103 -14.02 -9.03 -0.65
N MET A 104 -13.46 -8.93 -1.85
CA MET A 104 -14.20 -8.55 -3.06
C MET A 104 -15.12 -9.68 -3.52
N GLY A 105 -14.71 -10.94 -3.41
CA GLY A 105 -15.54 -12.11 -3.72
C GLY A 105 -16.73 -12.24 -2.77
N LEU A 106 -16.54 -11.93 -1.48
CA LEU A 106 -17.63 -11.84 -0.49
C LEU A 106 -18.53 -10.62 -0.73
N ALA A 107 -17.97 -9.48 -1.15
CA ALA A 107 -18.75 -8.32 -1.59
C ALA A 107 -19.51 -8.57 -2.92
N SER A 108 -19.10 -9.59 -3.69
CA SER A 108 -19.74 -10.04 -4.92
C SER A 108 -20.80 -11.13 -4.68
N GLY A 109 -21.28 -11.31 -3.43
CA GLY A 109 -22.41 -12.16 -3.04
C GLY A 109 -23.76 -11.76 -3.64
N GLY A 110 -23.74 -11.34 -4.90
CA GLY A 110 -24.83 -11.02 -5.80
C GLY A 110 -24.36 -10.97 -7.27
N ARG A 111 -23.41 -11.81 -7.68
CA ARG A 111 -23.31 -12.31 -9.08
C ARG A 111 -22.38 -13.51 -9.17
N ALA A 112 -23.00 -14.69 -9.16
CA ALA A 112 -22.37 -15.93 -9.55
C ALA A 112 -22.01 -15.91 -11.05
N ASP A 113 -20.95 -16.64 -11.36
CA ASP A 113 -20.71 -17.37 -12.61
C ASP A 113 -20.65 -16.57 -13.92
N ASP A 114 -19.42 -16.30 -14.39
CA ASP A 114 -19.02 -16.54 -15.78
C ASP A 114 -17.53 -16.19 -15.92
N ARG A 115 -16.65 -17.19 -15.89
CA ARG A 115 -15.49 -17.24 -16.80
C ARG A 115 -15.16 -18.69 -17.09
N ARG A 116 -15.72 -19.17 -18.19
CA ARG A 116 -15.17 -20.26 -19.00
C ARG A 116 -13.65 -20.14 -19.11
N LYS A 117 -12.98 -21.26 -18.88
CA LYS A 117 -11.59 -21.50 -19.27
C LYS A 117 -11.45 -21.18 -20.76
N VAL A 118 -10.53 -20.28 -21.08
CA VAL A 118 -9.92 -20.21 -22.42
C VAL A 118 -8.54 -20.82 -22.27
N VAL A 119 -8.45 -22.11 -22.57
CA VAL A 119 -7.29 -22.77 -23.18
C VAL A 119 -7.86 -23.72 -24.22
#